data_AF-A0AB38QYZ9-F1
#
_entry.id   AF-A0AB38QYZ9-F1
#
_cell.length_a   1.000
_cell.length_b   1.000
_cell.length_c   1.000
_cell.angle_alpha   90.00
_cell.angle_beta   90.00
_cell.angle_gamma   90.00
#
_symmetry.space_group_name_H-M   'P 1'
#
loop_
_entity.id
_entity.type
_entity.pdbx_description
1 polymer ?
#
loop_
_entity_poly.entity_id
_entity_poly.type
_entity_poly.pdbx_seq_one_letter_code
_entity_poly.pdbx_strand_id
1 'polypeptide(L)'
;MQEERLSLPEEFFLLAFIQKSGYFKRKIFQSMEFYTTASCVMELFYRGMLIEKDQKLVLVESKRTGLEFLDAILDIFFKQNKNKSLLHWMINLPTRGLRTRHRIANHLVQKKF
;
A
#
# COMPACT_ATOMS: atom_id res chain seq x y z
N MET A 1 -7.24 22.23 13.54
CA MET A 1 -6.33 21.17 13.06
C MET A 1 -7.01 20.50 11.88
N GLN A 2 -6.47 20.61 10.67
CA GLN A 2 -6.85 19.65 9.64
C GLN A 2 -6.31 18.30 10.11
N GLU A 3 -7.20 17.35 10.39
CA GLU A 3 -6.78 15.97 10.65
C GLU A 3 -6.03 15.48 9.41
N GLU A 4 -4.75 15.16 9.56
CA GLU A 4 -3.99 14.49 8.51
C GLU A 4 -4.65 13.13 8.24
N ARG A 5 -5.46 13.08 7.19
CA ARG A 5 -6.19 11.87 6.80
C ARG A 5 -5.22 10.72 6.60
N LEU A 6 -5.51 9.60 7.25
CA LEU A 6 -4.81 8.34 7.04
C LEU A 6 -5.13 7.81 5.64
N SER A 7 -4.13 7.29 4.97
CA SER A 7 -4.30 6.47 3.77
C SER A 7 -4.81 5.09 4.15
N LEU A 8 -5.47 4.40 3.22
CA LEU A 8 -5.99 3.07 3.44
C LEU A 8 -4.93 2.07 3.98
N PRO A 9 -3.67 2.07 3.51
CA PRO A 9 -2.62 1.21 4.07
C PRO A 9 -2.28 1.51 5.53
N GLU A 10 -2.32 2.79 5.94
CA GLU A 10 -2.10 3.20 7.32
C GLU A 10 -3.26 2.73 8.22
N GLU A 11 -4.51 2.90 7.77
CA GLU A 11 -5.70 2.44 8.50
C GLU A 11 -5.67 0.91 8.73
N PHE A 12 -5.38 0.13 7.68
CA PHE A 12 -5.23 -1.32 7.80
C PHE A 12 -4.10 -1.73 8.75
N PHE A 13 -3.00 -0.99 8.73
CA PHE A 13 -1.88 -1.24 9.62
C PHE A 13 -2.28 -1.04 11.08
N LEU A 14 -2.96 0.08 11.39
CA LEU A 14 -3.42 0.39 12.74
C LEU A 14 -4.54 -0.54 13.22
N LEU A 15 -5.44 -0.99 12.34
CA LEU A 15 -6.48 -1.98 12.69
C LEU A 15 -5.91 -3.30 13.21
N ALA A 16 -4.71 -3.66 12.77
CA ALA A 16 -4.01 -4.85 13.21
C ALA A 16 -3.24 -4.67 14.53
N PHE A 17 -2.98 -3.42 14.92
CA PHE A 17 -2.20 -3.04 16.09
C PHE A 17 -3.05 -3.09 17.36
N ILE A 18 -2.54 -3.72 18.41
CA ILE A 18 -3.18 -3.78 19.73
C ILE A 18 -2.48 -2.77 20.63
N GLN A 19 -3.08 -1.58 20.77
CA GLN A 19 -2.48 -0.47 21.53
C GLN A 19 -2.07 -0.86 22.95
N LYS A 20 -2.90 -1.62 23.68
CA LYS A 20 -2.63 -2.03 25.07
C LYS A 20 -1.37 -2.87 25.23
N SER A 21 -1.02 -3.66 24.23
CA SER A 21 0.10 -4.60 24.32
C SER A 21 1.30 -4.16 23.48
N GLY A 22 1.14 -3.19 22.58
CA GLY A 22 2.17 -2.79 21.63
C GLY A 22 2.46 -3.85 20.55
N TYR A 23 1.65 -4.91 20.48
CA TYR A 23 1.83 -6.00 19.52
C TYR A 23 0.74 -6.02 18.45
N PHE A 24 1.04 -6.65 17.32
CA PHE A 24 0.04 -6.95 16.29
C PHE A 24 -0.67 -8.27 16.58
N LYS A 25 -1.94 -8.38 16.17
CA LYS A 25 -2.64 -9.68 16.16
C LYS A 25 -1.85 -10.69 15.33
N ARG A 26 -1.36 -11.78 15.97
CA ARG A 26 -0.43 -12.76 15.38
C ARG A 26 -0.85 -13.28 14.00
N LYS A 27 -2.13 -13.65 13.82
CA LYS A 27 -2.66 -14.12 12.53
C LYS A 27 -2.59 -13.04 11.44
N ILE A 28 -2.83 -11.78 11.80
CA ILE A 28 -2.79 -10.65 10.87
C ILE A 28 -1.33 -10.32 10.53
N PHE A 29 -0.43 -10.36 11.51
CA PHE A 29 0.99 -10.06 11.31
C PHE A 29 1.63 -10.96 10.23
N GLN A 30 1.25 -12.25 10.16
CA GLN A 30 1.77 -13.19 9.17
C GLN A 30 1.36 -12.84 7.72
N SER A 31 0.20 -12.23 7.53
CA SER A 31 -0.32 -11.82 6.21
C SER A 31 -0.24 -10.31 5.98
N MET A 32 0.38 -9.56 6.90
CA MET A 32 0.34 -8.11 6.92
C MET A 32 0.99 -7.47 5.71
N GLU A 33 2.07 -8.06 5.19
CA GLU A 33 2.72 -7.55 3.97
C GLU A 33 1.79 -7.66 2.76
N PHE A 34 0.99 -8.73 2.68
CA PHE A 34 -0.01 -8.90 1.61
C PHE A 34 -1.12 -7.85 1.74
N TYR A 35 -1.69 -7.69 2.92
CA TYR A 35 -2.79 -6.74 3.12
C TYR A 35 -2.36 -5.29 2.91
N THR A 36 -1.21 -4.89 3.46
CA THR A 36 -0.69 -3.53 3.31
C THR A 36 -0.30 -3.23 1.86
N THR A 37 0.27 -4.20 1.13
CA THR A 37 0.60 -4.00 -0.28
C THR A 37 -0.66 -3.96 -1.16
N ALA A 38 -1.66 -4.82 -0.88
CA ALA A 38 -2.94 -4.80 -1.59
C ALA A 38 -3.69 -3.48 -1.36
N SER A 39 -3.73 -2.98 -0.12
CA SER A 39 -4.36 -1.69 0.19
C SER A 39 -3.61 -0.52 -0.46
N CYS A 40 -2.31 -0.62 -0.70
CA CYS A 40 -1.59 0.40 -1.48
C CYS A 40 -2.06 0.43 -2.93
N VAL A 41 -2.29 -0.73 -3.57
CA VAL A 41 -2.84 -0.79 -4.94
C VAL A 41 -4.25 -0.18 -4.98
N MET A 42 -5.08 -0.47 -3.98
CA MET A 42 -6.42 0.13 -3.86
C MET A 42 -6.35 1.65 -3.66
N GLU A 43 -5.45 2.13 -2.79
CA GLU A 43 -5.23 3.57 -2.56
C GLU A 43 -4.81 4.28 -3.86
N LEU A 44 -3.89 3.70 -4.63
CA LEU A 44 -3.47 4.23 -5.93
C LEU A 44 -4.62 4.26 -6.95
N PHE A 45 -5.49 3.26 -6.92
CA PHE A 45 -6.71 3.23 -7.72
C PHE A 45 -7.67 4.35 -7.30
N TYR A 46 -7.92 4.54 -6.01
CA TYR A 46 -8.76 5.63 -5.50
C TYR A 46 -8.21 7.03 -5.79
N ARG A 47 -6.88 7.15 -5.87
CA ARG A 47 -6.19 8.40 -6.28
C ARG A 47 -6.20 8.63 -7.79
N GLY A 48 -6.80 7.74 -8.58
CA GLY A 48 -6.85 7.85 -10.03
C GLY A 48 -5.52 7.62 -10.74
N MET A 49 -4.53 7.03 -10.05
CA MET A 49 -3.22 6.71 -10.65
C MET A 49 -3.25 5.38 -11.41
N LEU A 50 -4.11 4.47 -10.97
CA LEU A 50 -4.41 3.22 -11.63
C LEU A 50 -5.88 3.22 -12.07
N ILE A 51 -6.16 2.72 -13.26
CA ILE A 51 -7.52 2.40 -13.71
C ILE A 51 -7.63 0.94 -14.10
N GLU A 52 -8.83 0.40 -14.08
CA GLU A 52 -9.12 -0.90 -14.66
C GLU A 52 -9.60 -0.73 -16.10
N LYS A 53 -8.94 -1.42 -17.04
CA LYS A 53 -9.34 -1.51 -18.44
C LYS A 53 -9.14 -2.94 -18.92
N ASP A 54 -10.16 -3.53 -19.52
CA ASP A 54 -10.13 -4.90 -20.04
C ASP A 54 -9.62 -5.92 -18.98
N GLN A 55 -10.12 -5.79 -17.74
CA GLN A 55 -9.74 -6.61 -16.57
C GLN A 55 -8.25 -6.52 -16.17
N LYS A 56 -7.56 -5.47 -16.62
CA LYS A 56 -6.16 -5.20 -16.31
C LYS A 56 -6.03 -3.84 -15.64
N LEU A 57 -5.13 -3.75 -14.68
CA LEU A 57 -4.71 -2.48 -14.12
C LEU A 57 -3.76 -1.79 -15.10
N VAL A 58 -4.06 -0.53 -15.37
CA VAL A 58 -3.30 0.36 -16.25
C VAL A 58 -2.84 1.57 -15.43
N LEU A 59 -1.55 1.88 -15.50
CA LEU A 59 -0.99 3.11 -14.93
C LEU A 59 -1.34 4.28 -15.85
N VAL A 60 -2.02 5.29 -15.32
CA VAL A 60 -2.43 6.49 -16.07
C VAL A 60 -1.78 7.77 -15.56
N GLU A 61 -1.35 7.79 -14.30
CA GLU A 61 -0.60 8.88 -13.69
C GLU A 61 0.53 8.28 -12.84
N SER A 62 1.73 8.85 -12.95
CA SER A 62 2.95 8.39 -12.29
C SER A 62 3.58 9.43 -11.36
N LYS A 63 2.94 10.59 -11.20
CA LYS A 63 3.35 11.61 -10.25
C LYS A 63 3.47 11.02 -8.84
N ARG A 64 4.57 11.38 -8.17
CA ARG A 64 4.83 10.99 -6.77
C ARG A 64 3.70 11.46 -5.87
N THR A 65 3.28 10.55 -5.00
CA THR A 65 2.23 10.76 -4.00
C THR A 65 2.73 11.47 -2.74
N GLY A 66 4.05 11.49 -2.53
CA GLY A 66 4.66 11.91 -1.26
C GLY A 66 4.63 10.83 -0.18
N LEU A 67 4.09 9.65 -0.49
CA LEU A 67 4.05 8.49 0.41
C LEU A 67 5.00 7.42 -0.13
N GLU A 68 6.12 7.21 0.56
CA GLU A 68 7.22 6.33 0.11
C GLU A 68 6.77 4.89 -0.20
N PHE A 69 5.76 4.39 0.52
CA PHE A 69 5.19 3.05 0.30
C PHE A 69 4.31 2.96 -0.96
N LEU A 70 3.59 4.03 -1.33
CA LEU A 70 2.83 4.08 -2.58
C LEU A 70 3.76 4.30 -3.77
N ASP A 71 4.73 5.22 -3.60
CA ASP A 71 5.69 5.60 -4.62
C ASP A 71 6.58 4.43 -5.05
N ALA A 72 6.95 3.53 -4.13
CA ALA A 72 7.67 2.31 -4.46
C ALA A 72 6.84 1.31 -5.30
N ILE A 73 5.53 1.28 -5.12
CA ILE A 73 4.63 0.44 -5.94
C ILE A 73 4.45 1.07 -7.31
N LEU A 74 4.27 2.40 -7.39
CA LEU A 74 4.22 3.13 -8.66
C LEU A 74 5.47 2.89 -9.51
N ASP A 75 6.66 2.89 -8.89
CA ASP A 75 7.92 2.59 -9.59
C ASP A 75 7.89 1.20 -10.24
N ILE A 76 7.23 0.21 -9.64
CA ILE A 76 7.10 -1.13 -10.23
C ILE A 76 6.14 -1.12 -11.42
N PHE A 77 4.98 -0.47 -11.30
CA PHE A 77 4.03 -0.32 -12.41
C PHE A 77 4.69 0.38 -13.59
N PHE A 78 5.40 1.48 -13.32
CA PHE A 78 6.13 2.26 -14.32
C PHE A 78 7.22 1.43 -15.00
N LYS A 79 8.11 0.78 -14.22
CA LYS A 79 9.23 -0.01 -14.76
C LYS A 79 8.78 -1.24 -15.55
N GLN A 80 7.72 -1.92 -15.12
CA GLN A 80 7.25 -3.10 -15.84
C GLN A 80 6.59 -2.76 -17.17
N ASN A 81 5.95 -1.59 -17.26
CA ASN A 81 5.23 -1.11 -18.45
C ASN A 81 4.34 -2.20 -19.09
N LYS A 82 3.67 -2.98 -18.24
CA LYS A 82 2.81 -4.11 -18.63
C LYS A 82 1.50 -4.04 -17.88
N ASN A 83 0.40 -4.10 -18.63
CA ASN A 83 -0.94 -4.18 -18.05
C ASN A 83 -1.21 -5.63 -17.65
N LYS A 84 -1.48 -5.85 -16.36
CA LYS A 84 -1.76 -7.16 -15.76
C LYS A 84 -3.02 -7.08 -14.92
N SER A 85 -3.65 -8.23 -14.65
CA SER A 85 -4.84 -8.27 -13.81
C SER A 85 -4.54 -7.83 -12.38
N LEU A 86 -5.56 -7.34 -11.69
CA LEU A 86 -5.46 -7.02 -10.26
C LEU A 86 -4.91 -8.20 -9.46
N LEU A 87 -5.42 -9.41 -9.71
CA LEU A 87 -4.96 -10.64 -9.04
C LEU A 87 -3.46 -10.89 -9.25
N HIS A 88 -2.96 -10.69 -10.46
CA HIS A 88 -1.52 -10.81 -10.74
C HIS A 88 -0.71 -9.86 -9.88
N TRP A 89 -1.11 -8.59 -9.79
CA TRP A 89 -0.43 -7.60 -8.97
C TRP A 89 -0.50 -7.90 -7.47
N MET A 90 -1.67 -8.30 -6.97
CA MET A 90 -1.86 -8.63 -5.55
C MET A 90 -1.00 -9.82 -5.09
N ILE A 91 -0.78 -10.81 -5.95
CA ILE A 91 0.07 -11.97 -5.63
C ILE A 91 1.55 -11.62 -5.76
N ASN A 92 1.93 -10.84 -6.78
CA ASN A 92 3.33 -10.65 -7.13
C ASN A 92 4.00 -9.42 -6.49
N LEU A 93 3.26 -8.40 -6.04
CA LEU A 93 3.86 -7.23 -5.40
C LEU A 93 4.45 -7.54 -4.01
N PRO A 94 3.77 -8.27 -3.11
CA PRO A 94 4.29 -8.55 -1.77
C PRO A 94 5.60 -9.35 -1.78
N THR A 95 5.85 -10.12 -2.84
CA THR A 95 7.06 -10.95 -2.98
C THR A 95 8.29 -10.16 -3.45
N ARG A 96 8.15 -8.87 -3.81
CA ARG A 96 9.25 -8.04 -4.32
C ARG A 96 10.12 -7.39 -3.26
N GLY A 97 9.96 -7.77 -1.99
CA GLY A 97 10.77 -7.23 -0.90
C GLY A 97 10.60 -5.73 -0.69
N LEU A 98 9.41 -5.19 -1.00
CA LEU A 98 9.10 -3.76 -0.89
C LEU A 98 9.21 -3.23 0.55
N ARG A 99 9.07 -4.12 1.54
CA ARG A 99 9.03 -3.77 2.98
C ARG A 99 7.91 -2.76 3.26
N THR A 100 6.77 -2.92 2.59
CA THR A 100 5.64 -2.00 2.64
C THR A 100 5.21 -1.73 4.08
N ARG A 101 5.13 -2.77 4.92
CA ARG A 101 4.79 -2.64 6.34
C ARG A 101 5.75 -1.72 7.12
N HIS A 102 7.06 -1.80 6.83
CA HIS A 102 8.07 -1.02 7.55
C HIS A 102 8.02 0.44 7.12
N ARG A 103 7.83 0.70 5.82
CA ARG A 103 7.65 2.05 5.29
C ARG A 103 6.41 2.73 5.88
N ILE A 104 5.29 2.00 5.98
CA ILE A 104 4.06 2.50 6.63
C ILE A 104 4.32 2.80 8.11
N ALA A 105 4.95 1.88 8.85
CA ALA A 105 5.25 2.09 10.26
C ALA A 105 6.13 3.34 10.48
N ASN A 106 7.20 3.50 9.69
CA ASN A 106 8.08 4.67 9.78
C ASN A 106 7.34 5.98 9.49
N HIS A 107 6.48 5.97 8.48
CA HIS A 107 5.67 7.14 8.12
C HIS A 107 4.67 7.50 9.22
N LEU A 108 4.01 6.52 9.83
CA LEU A 108 3.11 6.73 10.96
C LEU A 108 3.82 7.34 12.18
N VAL A 109 5.06 6.91 12.47
CA VAL A 109 5.88 7.51 13.53
C VAL A 109 6.20 8.98 13.23
N GLN A 110 6.50 9.31 11.97
CA GLN A 110 6.78 10.68 11.54
C GLN A 110 5.54 11.58 11.65
N LYS A 111 4.35 11.04 11.44
CA LYS A 111 3.06 11.73 11.63
C LYS A 111 2.70 12.04 13.09
N LYS A 112 3.51 11.60 14.06
CA LYS A 112 3.26 11.78 15.50
C LYS A 112 1.90 11.23 15.96
N PHE A 113 1.60 9.99 15.58
CA PHE A 113 0.51 9.23 16.19
C PHE A 113 0.82 8.78 17.62
#